data_AF-A0A2S4KG17-F1
#
_entry.id   AF-A0A2S4KG17-F1
#
_cell.length_a   1.000
_cell.length_b   1.000
_cell.length_c   1.000
_cell.angle_alpha   90.00
_cell.angle_beta   90.00
_cell.angle_gamma   90.00
#
_symmetry.space_group_name_H-M   'P 1'
#
loop_
_entity.id
_entity.type
_entity.pdbx_description
1 polymer ?
#
loop_
_entity_poly.entity_id
_entity_poly.type
_entity_poly.pdbx_seq_one_letter_code
_entity_poly.pdbx_strand_id
1 'polypeptide(L)'
;MLEFNSLKFSKRGSDLAEGHHGFYSMNGQKGIHLYKPDGVAAAYIVNNHAQGQFVVTAFPTPEGTRYMQSTCSHTEEWLNIDGISLLREVELIDEIRIE
;
A
#
# COMPACT_ATOMS: atom_id res chain seq x y z
N MET A 1 0.59 -5.82 12.73
CA MET A 1 0.36 -6.35 11.37
C MET A 1 -0.60 -5.41 10.66
N LEU A 2 -0.45 -5.19 9.36
CA LEU A 2 -1.48 -4.54 8.55
C LEU A 2 -2.12 -5.57 7.61
N GLU A 3 -3.45 -5.55 7.51
CA GLU A 3 -4.20 -6.35 6.54
C GLU A 3 -4.90 -5.44 5.53
N PHE A 4 -4.70 -5.71 4.23
CA PHE A 4 -5.31 -4.98 3.11
C PHE A 4 -5.63 -5.97 1.99
N ASN A 5 -6.91 -6.07 1.62
CA ASN A 5 -7.38 -6.97 0.56
C ASN A 5 -6.88 -8.42 0.69
N SER A 6 -7.04 -8.99 1.89
CA SER A 6 -6.53 -10.34 2.28
C SER A 6 -5.00 -10.50 2.28
N LEU A 7 -4.25 -9.42 2.02
CA LEU A 7 -2.79 -9.42 2.09
C LEU A 7 -2.33 -8.90 3.45
N LYS A 8 -1.31 -9.55 4.01
CA LYS A 8 -0.74 -9.22 5.31
C LYS A 8 0.63 -8.59 5.16
N PHE A 9 0.90 -7.54 5.94
CA PHE A 9 2.15 -6.80 5.91
C PHE A 9 2.76 -6.71 7.31
N SER A 10 4.07 -6.99 7.40
CA SER A 10 4.88 -6.78 8.59
C SER A 10 5.15 -5.30 8.82
N LYS A 11 5.38 -4.86 10.06
CA LYS A 11 5.77 -3.49 10.30
C LYS A 11 7.19 -3.27 9.77
N ARG A 12 7.44 -2.17 9.04
CA ARG A 12 8.79 -1.86 8.56
C ARG A 12 9.76 -1.73 9.74
N GLY A 13 10.90 -2.42 9.64
CA GLY A 13 11.90 -2.51 10.72
C GLY A 13 11.77 -3.75 11.60
N SER A 14 10.74 -4.59 11.40
CA SER A 14 10.69 -5.94 11.95
C SER A 14 11.15 -6.97 10.91
N ASP A 15 11.31 -8.21 11.35
CA ASP A 15 11.44 -9.34 10.44
C ASP A 15 10.15 -9.52 9.61
N LEU A 16 10.30 -10.03 8.40
CA LEU A 16 9.17 -10.44 7.57
C LEU A 16 8.59 -11.73 8.15
N ALA A 17 7.35 -11.68 8.63
CA ALA A 17 6.70 -12.86 9.20
C ALA A 17 6.28 -13.82 8.08
N GLU A 18 6.19 -15.11 8.41
CA GLU A 18 5.73 -16.13 7.47
C GLU A 18 4.31 -15.80 6.95
N GLY A 19 4.10 -15.91 5.64
CA GLY A 19 2.82 -15.58 5.00
C GLY A 19 2.54 -14.08 4.81
N HIS A 20 3.46 -13.19 5.21
CA HIS A 20 3.34 -11.77 4.92
C HIS A 20 3.87 -11.44 3.52
N HIS A 21 3.19 -10.50 2.86
CA HIS A 21 3.41 -10.11 1.46
C HIS A 21 4.35 -8.90 1.31
N GLY A 22 4.89 -8.42 2.43
CA GLY A 22 5.81 -7.29 2.48
C GLY A 22 5.73 -6.54 3.80
N PHE A 23 6.07 -5.25 3.74
CA PHE A 23 6.07 -4.38 4.90
C PHE A 23 5.12 -3.20 4.76
N TYR A 24 4.71 -2.60 5.88
CA TYR A 24 4.01 -1.32 5.93
C TYR A 24 4.71 -0.31 6.84
N SER A 25 4.53 0.97 6.54
CA SER A 25 4.95 2.08 7.41
C SER A 25 3.92 3.20 7.37
N MET A 26 3.53 3.70 8.54
CA MET A 26 2.56 4.79 8.67
C MET A 26 3.24 6.13 8.40
N ASN A 27 2.61 6.98 7.58
CA ASN A 27 3.04 8.37 7.35
C ASN A 27 2.10 9.36 8.07
N GLY A 28 1.92 9.14 9.37
CA GLY A 28 0.93 9.86 10.18
C GLY A 28 -0.47 9.73 9.59
N GLN A 29 -1.19 10.86 9.46
CA GLN A 29 -2.54 10.90 8.88
C GLN A 29 -2.55 10.92 7.34
N LYS A 30 -1.39 11.03 6.69
CA LYS A 30 -1.30 11.20 5.23
C LYS A 30 -1.51 9.90 4.45
N GLY A 31 -1.36 8.76 5.10
CA GLY A 31 -1.43 7.46 4.44
C GLY A 31 -0.43 6.42 4.95
N ILE A 32 -0.29 5.36 4.17
CA ILE A 32 0.45 4.15 4.51
C ILE A 32 1.34 3.75 3.33
N HIS A 33 2.64 3.65 3.56
CA HIS A 33 3.55 3.07 2.57
C HIS A 33 3.53 1.56 2.66
N LEU A 34 3.44 0.90 1.51
CA LEU A 34 3.61 -0.53 1.36
C LEU A 34 4.89 -0.84 0.59
N TYR A 35 5.61 -1.84 1.09
CA TYR A 35 6.91 -2.27 0.58
C TYR A 35 6.82 -3.75 0.24
N LYS A 36 7.50 -4.17 -0.83
CA LYS A 36 7.66 -5.57 -1.18
C LYS A 36 8.53 -6.31 -0.14
N PRO A 37 8.61 -7.66 -0.20
CA PRO A 37 9.45 -8.46 0.69
C PRO A 37 10.94 -8.09 0.67
N ASP A 38 11.42 -7.52 -0.44
CA ASP A 38 12.78 -6.98 -0.59
C ASP A 38 13.00 -5.61 0.08
N GLY A 39 11.95 -5.04 0.68
CA GLY A 39 11.98 -3.72 1.33
C GLY A 39 11.82 -2.53 0.37
N VAL A 40 11.61 -2.77 -0.93
CA VAL A 40 11.41 -1.72 -1.93
C VAL A 40 9.99 -1.18 -1.85
N ALA A 41 9.86 0.15 -1.81
CA ALA A 41 8.55 0.81 -1.85
C ALA A 41 7.83 0.49 -3.16
N ALA A 42 6.57 0.06 -3.08
CA ALA A 42 5.79 -0.41 -4.22
C ALA A 42 4.39 0.21 -4.32
N ALA A 43 3.81 0.61 -3.19
CA ALA A 43 2.54 1.33 -3.18
C ALA A 43 2.46 2.32 -2.01
N TYR A 44 1.56 3.29 -2.14
CA TYR A 44 1.18 4.20 -1.08
C TYR A 44 -0.34 4.33 -1.05
N ILE A 45 -0.93 3.98 0.08
CA ILE A 45 -2.35 4.20 0.37
C ILE A 45 -2.47 5.65 0.83
N VAL A 46 -2.99 6.51 -0.03
CA VAL A 46 -3.16 7.94 0.20
C VAL A 46 -4.39 8.17 1.06
N ASN A 47 -4.26 9.04 2.05
CA ASN A 47 -5.40 9.64 2.74
C ASN A 47 -5.39 11.15 2.48
N ASN A 48 -6.25 11.60 1.56
CA ASN A 48 -6.35 13.00 1.15
C ASN A 48 -7.73 13.57 1.50
N HIS A 49 -7.77 14.61 2.33
CA HIS A 49 -9.04 15.23 2.75
C HIS A 49 -9.88 15.81 1.60
N ALA A 50 -9.27 16.20 0.48
CA ALA A 50 -9.98 16.79 -0.66
C ALA A 50 -10.42 15.76 -1.69
N GLN A 51 -9.68 14.65 -1.85
CA GLN A 51 -9.89 13.66 -2.91
C GLN A 51 -10.39 12.30 -2.38
N GLY A 52 -10.38 12.10 -1.07
CA GLY A 52 -10.65 10.81 -0.45
C GLY A 52 -9.40 9.93 -0.33
N GLN A 53 -9.64 8.63 -0.20
CA GLN A 53 -8.61 7.61 -0.06
C GLN A 53 -8.46 6.81 -1.34
N PHE A 54 -7.22 6.49 -1.71
CA PHE A 54 -6.90 5.74 -2.92
C PHE A 54 -5.46 5.21 -2.85
N VAL A 55 -5.11 4.27 -3.70
CA VAL A 55 -3.80 3.65 -3.82
C VAL A 55 -3.07 4.22 -5.02
N VAL A 56 -1.78 4.48 -4.87
CA VAL A 56 -0.88 4.83 -5.97
C VAL A 56 0.34 3.94 -6.00
N THR A 57 0.88 3.69 -7.19
CA THR A 57 2.19 3.05 -7.30
C THR A 57 3.27 3.96 -6.73
N ALA A 58 4.11 3.40 -5.87
CA ALA A 58 5.31 4.04 -5.36
C ALA A 58 6.54 3.34 -5.94
N PHE A 59 7.61 4.08 -6.22
CA PHE A 59 8.87 3.50 -6.69
C PHE A 59 10.07 4.29 -6.17
N PRO A 60 11.19 3.62 -5.87
CA PRO A 60 12.40 4.30 -5.40
C PRO A 60 13.12 5.03 -6.54
N THR A 61 13.65 6.20 -6.26
CA THR A 61 14.62 6.94 -7.09
C THR A 61 15.81 7.37 -6.21
N PRO A 62 16.94 7.81 -6.80
CA PRO A 62 18.09 8.31 -6.03
C PRO A 62 17.74 9.48 -5.10
N GLU A 63 16.72 10.28 -5.44
CA GLU A 63 16.27 11.43 -4.65
C GLU A 63 15.19 11.08 -3.60
N GLY A 64 14.71 9.84 -3.59
CA GLY A 64 13.66 9.38 -2.67
C GLY A 64 12.56 8.58 -3.36
N THR A 65 11.44 8.37 -2.68
CA THR A 65 10.28 7.68 -3.24
C THR A 65 9.46 8.64 -4.10
N ARG A 66 9.16 8.24 -5.35
CA ARG A 66 8.21 8.93 -6.22
C ARG A 66 6.91 8.12 -6.34
N TYR A 67 5.86 8.82 -6.72
CA TYR A 67 4.51 8.27 -6.82
C TYR A 67 3.95 8.54 -8.21
N MET A 68 3.22 7.55 -8.74
CA MET A 68 2.39 7.73 -9.92
C MET A 68 1.06 8.42 -9.53
N GLN A 69 0.31 8.89 -10.52
CA GLN A 69 -1.04 9.44 -10.28
C GLN A 69 -2.07 8.36 -9.93
N SER A 70 -1.82 7.11 -10.33
CA SER A 70 -2.64 5.93 -10.07
C SER A 70 -1.74 4.72 -9.83
N THR A 71 -2.33 3.55 -9.64
CA THR A 71 -1.63 2.28 -9.74
C THR A 71 -1.26 1.96 -11.19
N CYS A 72 -0.21 1.16 -11.37
CA CYS A 72 0.09 0.43 -12.60
C CYS A 72 -0.30 -1.04 -12.42
N SER A 73 -0.48 -1.77 -13.53
CA SER A 73 -0.93 -3.18 -13.51
C SER A 73 -0.08 -4.07 -12.59
N HIS A 74 1.23 -3.87 -12.54
CA HIS A 74 2.11 -4.65 -11.68
C HIS A 74 1.87 -4.41 -10.17
N THR A 75 1.47 -3.19 -9.79
CA THR A 75 1.06 -2.88 -8.42
C THR A 75 -0.33 -3.44 -8.14
N GLU A 76 -1.23 -3.39 -9.11
CA GLU A 76 -2.61 -3.88 -8.98
C GLU A 76 -2.65 -5.39 -8.80
N GLU A 77 -1.92 -6.13 -9.62
CA GLU A 77 -1.73 -7.58 -9.51
C GLU A 77 -1.16 -7.96 -8.14
N TRP A 78 -0.12 -7.26 -7.67
CA TRP A 78 0.49 -7.52 -6.37
C TRP A 78 -0.46 -7.28 -5.20
N LEU A 79 -1.30 -6.26 -5.30
CA LEU A 79 -2.27 -5.89 -4.28
C LEU A 79 -3.63 -6.61 -4.42
N ASN A 80 -3.78 -7.51 -5.40
CA ASN A 80 -5.04 -8.16 -5.76
C ASN A 80 -6.18 -7.16 -6.08
N ILE A 81 -5.87 -5.99 -6.61
CA ILE A 81 -6.83 -4.94 -6.98
C ILE A 81 -6.96 -4.75 -8.50
N ASP A 82 -6.43 -5.66 -9.30
CA ASP A 82 -6.60 -5.61 -10.76
C ASP A 82 -8.09 -5.64 -11.14
N GLY A 83 -8.49 -4.72 -12.02
CA GLY A 83 -9.85 -4.62 -12.54
C GLY A 83 -10.92 -4.19 -11.53
N ILE A 84 -10.58 -3.78 -10.31
CA ILE A 84 -11.57 -3.28 -9.34
C ILE A 84 -11.96 -1.82 -9.65
N SER A 85 -13.18 -1.44 -9.27
CA SER A 85 -13.62 -0.05 -9.38
C SER A 85 -13.03 0.80 -8.26
N LEU A 86 -12.92 2.11 -8.50
CA LEU A 86 -12.51 3.09 -7.48
C LEU A 86 -13.37 3.00 -6.20
N LEU A 87 -14.67 2.71 -6.33
CA LEU A 87 -15.55 2.54 -5.18
C LEU A 87 -15.11 1.34 -4.34
N ARG A 88 -14.82 0.20 -4.98
CA ARG A 88 -14.35 -1.00 -4.27
C ARG A 88 -12.98 -0.78 -3.64
N GLU A 89 -12.12 0.00 -4.30
CA GLU A 89 -10.83 0.38 -3.73
C GLU A 89 -10.97 1.16 -2.42
N VAL A 90 -11.88 2.13 -2.36
CA VAL A 90 -12.18 2.88 -1.11
C VAL A 90 -12.70 1.94 -0.03
N GLU A 91 -13.63 1.04 -0.36
CA GLU A 91 -14.15 0.05 0.60
C GLU A 91 -13.03 -0.83 1.18
N LEU A 92 -12.08 -1.28 0.34
CA LEU A 92 -10.92 -2.06 0.81
C LEU A 92 -10.00 -1.27 1.73
N ILE A 93 -9.88 0.05 1.53
CA ILE A 93 -9.08 0.92 2.40
C ILE A 93 -9.78 1.12 3.75
N ASP A 94 -11.11 1.28 3.76
CA ASP A 94 -11.91 1.38 4.99
C ASP A 94 -11.87 0.08 5.82
N GLU A 95 -11.65 -1.06 5.16
CA GLU A 95 -11.50 -2.38 5.80
C GLU A 95 -10.10 -2.59 6.44
N ILE A 96 -9.13 -1.68 6.25
CA ILE A 96 -7.76 -1.85 6.77
C ILE A 96 -7.77 -2.00 8.29
N ARG A 97 -7.08 -3.05 8.75
CA ARG A 97 -6.84 -3.31 10.18
C ARG A 97 -5.36 -3.22 10.46
N ILE A 98 -5.01 -2.49 11.54
CA ILE A 98 -3.64 -2.38 12.02
C ILE A 98 -3.60 -2.86 13.47
N GLU A 99 -2.86 -3.94 13.69
CA GLU A 99 -2.60 -4.55 15.00
C GLU A 99 -1.18 -4.27 15.51
#